data_AF-A0A6M8G265-F1
#
_entry.id   AF-A0A6M8G265-F1
#
_cell.length_a   1.000
_cell.length_b   1.000
_cell.length_c   1.000
_cell.angle_alpha   90.00
_cell.angle_beta   90.00
_cell.angle_gamma   90.00
#
_symmetry.space_group_name_H-M   'P 1'
#
loop_
_entity.id
_entity.type
_entity.pdbx_description
1 polymer ?
#
loop_
_entity_poly.entity_id
_entity_poly.type
_entity_poly.pdbx_seq_one_letter_code
_entity_poly.pdbx_strand_id
1 'polypeptide(L)'
;MLIWKIIFWISTSLIIFAVLTLPFAYIRPDAIDIIALAIQIFGQFCLYGYAYQKAVGTKRISIAAFLLNLALGIYSLTEAAPLLLDANDTLGIAAYALAASIIAIILIPLYFYSFKSEHIWKRAA
;
A
#
# COMPACT_ATOMS: atom_id res chain seq x y z
N MET A 1 -5.59 -12.53 -13.55
CA MET A 1 -4.60 -11.55 -13.04
C MET A 1 -4.83 -10.12 -13.56
N LEU A 2 -5.76 -9.87 -14.51
CA LEU A 2 -5.95 -8.53 -15.08
C LEU A 2 -6.28 -7.47 -14.02
N ILE A 3 -7.18 -7.79 -13.07
CA ILE A 3 -7.54 -6.89 -11.98
C ILE A 3 -6.33 -6.40 -11.18
N TRP A 4 -5.39 -7.30 -10.85
CA TRP A 4 -4.18 -6.96 -10.10
C TRP A 4 -3.19 -6.13 -10.92
N LYS A 5 -3.15 -6.32 -12.24
CA LYS A 5 -2.37 -5.45 -13.14
C LYS A 5 -2.97 -4.05 -13.21
N ILE A 6 -4.29 -3.95 -13.25
CA ILE A 6 -5.00 -2.65 -13.21
C ILE A 6 -4.73 -1.96 -11.88
N ILE A 7 -4.91 -2.66 -10.75
CA ILE A 7 -4.62 -2.13 -9.41
C ILE A 7 -3.15 -1.70 -9.30
N PHE A 8 -2.21 -2.48 -9.86
CA PHE A 8 -0.80 -2.12 -9.92
C PHE A 8 -0.55 -0.80 -10.67
N TRP A 9 -1.13 -0.61 -11.86
CA TRP A 9 -0.92 0.62 -12.62
C TRP A 9 -1.62 1.83 -12.01
N ILE A 10 -2.81 1.65 -11.43
CA ILE A 10 -3.53 2.70 -10.71
C ILE A 10 -2.70 3.17 -9.52
N SER A 11 -2.30 2.25 -8.64
CA SER A 11 -1.48 2.58 -7.46
C SER A 11 -0.12 3.16 -7.85
N THR A 12 0.52 2.67 -8.90
CA THR A 12 1.78 3.23 -9.41
C THR A 12 1.58 4.67 -9.89
N SER A 13 0.50 4.96 -10.61
CA SER A 13 0.18 6.31 -11.06
C SER A 13 -0.07 7.25 -9.87
N LEU A 14 -0.77 6.78 -8.84
CA LEU A 14 -1.01 7.55 -7.62
C LEU A 14 0.28 7.83 -6.85
N ILE A 15 1.18 6.85 -6.74
CA ILE A 15 2.50 7.03 -6.11
C ILE A 15 3.34 8.02 -6.92
N ILE A 16 3.39 7.90 -8.25
CA ILE A 16 4.12 8.84 -9.10
C ILE A 16 3.56 10.24 -8.94
N PHE A 17 2.24 10.39 -8.95
CA PHE A 17 1.59 11.67 -8.70
C PHE A 17 2.00 12.24 -7.34
N ALA A 18 1.94 11.44 -6.27
CA ALA A 18 2.35 11.85 -4.93
C ALA A 18 3.84 12.24 -4.86
N VAL A 19 4.74 11.50 -5.51
CA VAL A 19 6.17 11.86 -5.63
C VAL A 19 6.34 13.22 -6.31
N LEU A 20 5.59 13.45 -7.40
CA LEU A 20 5.70 14.67 -8.19
C LEU A 20 5.08 15.88 -7.48
N THR A 21 4.04 15.69 -6.67
CA THR A 21 3.36 16.78 -5.95
C THR A 21 3.98 17.09 -4.59
N LEU A 22 4.69 16.14 -3.96
CA LEU A 22 5.31 16.32 -2.64
C LEU A 22 6.13 17.63 -2.52
N PRO A 23 6.98 18.01 -3.49
CA PRO A 23 7.79 19.24 -3.39
C PRO A 23 6.95 20.53 -3.48
N PHE A 24 5.71 20.44 -3.96
CA PHE A 24 4.83 21.60 -4.17
C PHE A 24 3.70 21.68 -3.13
N ALA A 25 3.41 20.58 -2.43
CA ALA A 25 2.38 20.52 -1.41
C ALA A 25 2.77 21.27 -0.13
N TYR A 26 4.07 21.35 0.18
CA TYR A 26 4.58 21.94 1.41
C TYR A 26 5.82 22.80 1.15
N ILE A 27 5.99 23.86 1.95
CA ILE A 27 7.22 24.69 1.95
C ILE A 27 8.44 23.83 2.33
N ARG A 28 8.24 22.85 3.21
CA ARG A 28 9.18 21.76 3.50
C ARG A 28 8.36 20.47 3.70
N PRO A 29 8.60 19.41 2.92
CA PRO A 29 7.94 18.13 3.14
C PRO A 29 8.31 17.56 4.51
N ASP A 30 7.34 16.99 5.22
CA ASP A 30 7.60 16.32 6.48
C ASP A 30 8.33 14.99 6.24
N ALA A 31 9.26 14.64 7.13
CA ALA A 31 10.01 13.40 7.03
C ALA A 31 9.10 12.16 7.04
N ILE A 32 7.96 12.26 7.73
CA ILE A 32 6.96 11.19 7.82
C ILE A 32 6.35 10.91 6.44
N ASP A 33 6.04 11.93 5.65
CA ASP A 33 5.45 11.77 4.31
C ASP A 33 6.43 11.09 3.36
N ILE A 34 7.71 11.48 3.43
CA ILE A 34 8.78 10.88 2.62
C ILE A 34 8.94 9.39 2.98
N ILE A 35 8.96 9.06 4.28
CA ILE A 35 9.09 7.68 4.76
C ILE A 35 7.86 6.85 4.35
N ALA A 36 6.64 7.39 4.50
CA ALA A 36 5.41 6.74 4.09
C ALA A 36 5.41 6.43 2.58
N LEU A 37 5.83 7.40 1.76
CA LEU A 37 5.94 7.24 0.31
C LEU A 37 6.97 6.17 -0.06
N ALA A 38 8.13 6.16 0.60
CA ALA A 38 9.16 5.14 0.40
C ALA A 38 8.65 3.72 0.76
N ILE A 39 7.89 3.58 1.84
CA ILE A 39 7.32 2.29 2.24
C ILE A 39 6.21 1.84 1.28
N GLN A 40 5.41 2.76 0.73
CA GLN A 40 4.43 2.46 -0.32
C GLN A 40 5.12 1.99 -1.61
N ILE A 41 6.19 2.68 -2.05
CA ILE A 41 7.03 2.25 -3.19
C ILE A 41 7.58 0.84 -2.93
N PHE A 42 7.98 0.56 -1.70
CA PHE A 42 8.42 -0.77 -1.31
C PHE A 42 7.27 -1.79 -1.34
N GLY A 43 6.05 -1.46 -0.93
CA GLY A 43 4.89 -2.35 -1.11
C GLY A 43 4.65 -2.72 -2.58
N GLN A 44 5.10 -1.87 -3.51
CA GLN A 44 4.80 -1.99 -4.92
C GLN A 44 5.53 -3.11 -5.66
N PHE A 45 6.69 -3.57 -5.17
CA PHE A 45 7.31 -4.76 -5.74
C PHE A 45 6.49 -6.02 -5.46
N CYS A 46 5.85 -6.11 -4.28
CA CYS A 46 4.97 -7.24 -3.95
C CYS A 46 3.75 -7.25 -4.86
N LEU A 47 3.15 -6.09 -5.07
CA LEU A 47 2.00 -5.93 -5.95
C LEU A 47 2.35 -6.32 -7.40
N TYR A 48 3.50 -5.87 -7.90
CA TYR A 48 4.03 -6.26 -9.21
C TYR A 48 4.26 -7.78 -9.28
N GLY A 49 4.97 -8.34 -8.31
CA GLY A 49 5.33 -9.75 -8.28
C GLY A 49 4.09 -10.66 -8.28
N TYR A 50 3.05 -10.25 -7.55
CA TYR A 50 1.74 -10.91 -7.61
C TYR A 50 1.04 -10.71 -8.97
N ALA A 51 0.90 -9.47 -9.45
CA ALA A 51 0.16 -9.18 -10.67
C ALA A 51 0.75 -9.83 -11.93
N TYR A 52 2.07 -9.96 -11.98
CA TYR A 52 2.82 -10.51 -13.11
C TYR A 52 3.34 -11.93 -12.86
N GLN A 53 3.10 -12.51 -11.68
CA GLN A 53 3.54 -13.85 -11.30
C GLN A 53 5.07 -14.02 -11.43
N LYS A 54 5.83 -12.99 -11.03
CA LYS A 54 7.29 -12.96 -11.09
C LYS A 54 7.87 -12.81 -9.69
N ALA A 55 8.93 -13.57 -9.41
CA ALA A 55 9.71 -13.38 -8.19
C ALA A 55 10.56 -12.12 -8.34
N VAL A 56 10.34 -11.17 -7.45
CA VAL A 56 11.10 -9.93 -7.29
C VAL A 56 11.63 -9.87 -5.87
N GLY A 57 12.94 -9.69 -5.75
CA GLY A 57 13.65 -9.68 -4.47
C GLY A 57 13.71 -11.08 -3.83
N THR A 58 13.57 -11.14 -2.51
CA THR A 58 13.52 -12.39 -1.75
C THR A 58 12.20 -12.51 -0.99
N LYS A 59 11.79 -13.74 -0.65
CA LYS A 59 10.59 -13.98 0.14
C LYS A 59 10.61 -13.31 1.52
N ARG A 60 11.80 -13.12 2.10
CA ARG A 60 11.96 -12.38 3.36
C ARG A 60 11.65 -10.90 3.18
N ILE A 61 12.13 -10.31 2.09
CA ILE A 61 11.86 -8.91 1.72
C ILE A 61 10.36 -8.70 1.49
N SER A 62 9.67 -9.63 0.81
CA SER A 62 8.22 -9.51 0.60
C SER A 62 7.43 -9.55 1.91
N ILE A 63 7.79 -10.45 2.82
CA ILE A 63 7.17 -10.53 4.15
C ILE A 63 7.39 -9.24 4.93
N ALA A 64 8.62 -8.71 4.92
CA ALA A 64 8.94 -7.43 5.57
C ALA A 64 8.12 -6.27 4.97
N ALA A 65 7.99 -6.20 3.64
CA ALA A 65 7.18 -5.19 2.96
C ALA A 65 5.70 -5.28 3.34
N PHE A 66 5.15 -6.49 3.43
CA PHE A 66 3.77 -6.70 3.90
C PHE A 66 3.60 -6.20 5.34
N LEU A 67 4.49 -6.58 6.26
CA LEU A 67 4.38 -6.17 7.66
C LEU A 67 4.50 -4.66 7.84
N LEU A 68 5.41 -4.01 7.10
CA LEU A 68 5.55 -2.56 7.10
C LEU A 68 4.29 -1.86 6.56
N ASN A 69 3.74 -2.32 5.42
CA ASN A 69 2.52 -1.74 4.86
C ASN A 69 1.30 -1.99 5.75
N LEU A 70 1.23 -3.15 6.43
CA LEU A 70 0.17 -3.45 7.39
C LEU A 70 0.26 -2.51 8.61
N ALA A 71 1.45 -2.38 9.20
CA ALA A 71 1.67 -1.52 10.36
C ALA A 71 1.36 -0.05 10.03
N LEU A 72 1.83 0.45 8.89
CA LEU A 72 1.49 1.79 8.43
C LEU A 72 0.00 1.94 8.11
N GLY A 73 -0.63 0.95 7.48
CA GLY A 73 -2.06 1.00 7.18
C GLY A 73 -2.90 1.13 8.46
N ILE A 74 -2.54 0.38 9.50
CA ILE A 74 -3.17 0.51 10.82
C ILE A 74 -2.90 1.88 11.43
N TYR A 75 -1.64 2.33 11.44
CA TYR A 75 -1.24 3.64 11.95
C TYR A 75 -2.01 4.79 11.27
N SER A 76 -2.08 4.77 9.94
CA SER A 76 -2.82 5.77 9.16
C SER A 76 -4.32 5.77 9.46
N LEU A 77 -4.92 4.59 9.68
CA LEU A 77 -6.32 4.51 10.10
C LEU A 77 -6.53 5.06 11.50
N THR A 78 -5.64 4.75 12.45
CA THR A 78 -5.76 5.26 13.82
C THR A 78 -5.58 6.77 13.89
N GLU A 79 -4.66 7.34 13.11
CA GLU A 79 -4.44 8.80 13.03
C GLU A 79 -5.58 9.51 12.29
N ALA A 80 -6.16 8.88 11.26
CA ALA A 80 -7.28 9.45 10.52
C ALA A 80 -8.61 9.32 11.27
N ALA A 81 -8.73 8.37 12.21
CA ALA A 81 -9.99 8.10 12.92
C ALA A 81 -10.54 9.33 13.66
N PRO A 82 -9.78 10.08 14.48
CA PRO A 82 -10.27 11.31 15.11
C PRO A 82 -10.80 12.31 14.08
N LEU A 83 -10.05 12.58 13.02
CA LEU A 83 -10.43 13.54 11.97
C LEU A 83 -11.70 13.14 11.22
N LEU A 84 -11.87 11.84 10.97
CA LEU A 84 -13.01 11.32 10.21
C LEU A 84 -14.23 11.05 11.09
N LEU A 85 -14.07 10.89 12.42
CA LEU A 85 -15.16 10.50 13.32
C LEU A 85 -15.61 11.62 14.27
N ASP A 86 -14.90 12.76 14.32
CA ASP A 86 -15.16 13.85 15.28
C ASP A 86 -16.59 14.41 15.22
N ALA A 87 -17.23 14.36 14.05
CA ALA A 87 -18.52 15.02 13.83
C ALA A 87 -19.76 14.14 14.09
N ASN A 88 -19.61 12.85 14.42
CA ASN A 88 -20.74 11.88 14.39
C ASN A 88 -21.56 11.97 13.08
N ASP A 89 -20.89 12.41 12.02
CA ASP A 89 -21.47 12.59 10.70
C ASP A 89 -21.42 11.25 9.97
N THR A 90 -22.57 10.81 9.46
CA THR A 90 -22.69 9.61 8.62
C THR A 90 -21.66 9.61 7.49
N LEU A 91 -21.31 10.78 6.96
CA LEU A 91 -20.26 10.94 5.94
C LEU A 91 -18.88 10.57 6.45
N GLY A 92 -18.54 10.94 7.68
CA GLY A 92 -17.26 10.63 8.32
C GLY A 92 -17.07 9.13 8.54
N ILE A 93 -18.12 8.46 9.03
CA ILE A 93 -18.14 7.00 9.19
C ILE A 93 -17.99 6.30 7.83
N ALA A 94 -18.71 6.76 6.80
CA ALA A 94 -18.62 6.22 5.45
C ALA A 94 -17.21 6.40 4.85
N ALA A 95 -16.60 7.58 5.05
CA ALA A 95 -15.24 7.87 4.60
C ALA A 95 -14.20 6.98 5.30
N TYR A 96 -14.31 6.80 6.62
CA TYR A 96 -13.44 5.90 7.38
C TYR A 96 -13.57 4.44 6.91
N ALA A 97 -14.81 3.94 6.75
CA ALA A 97 -15.06 2.59 6.26
C ALA A 97 -14.49 2.37 4.84
N LEU A 98 -14.61 3.37 3.97
CA LEU A 98 -14.04 3.34 2.63
C LEU A 98 -12.50 3.30 2.68
N ALA A 99 -11.87 4.15 3.50
CA ALA A 99 -10.42 4.18 3.67
C ALA A 99 -9.90 2.82 4.18
N ALA A 100 -10.54 2.25 5.20
CA ALA A 100 -10.20 0.93 5.73
C ALA A 100 -10.34 -0.17 4.67
N SER A 101 -11.41 -0.12 3.86
CA SER A 101 -11.63 -1.07 2.76
C SER A 101 -10.56 -0.96 1.69
N ILE A 102 -10.15 0.26 1.32
CA ILE A 102 -9.08 0.49 0.34
C ILE A 102 -7.76 -0.11 0.84
N ILE A 103 -7.38 0.17 2.10
CA ILE A 103 -6.16 -0.38 2.71
C ILE A 103 -6.22 -1.91 2.72
N ALA A 104 -7.34 -2.49 3.13
CA ALA A 104 -7.52 -3.95 3.12
C ALA A 104 -7.35 -4.54 1.72
N ILE A 105 -7.95 -3.93 0.69
CA ILE A 105 -7.83 -4.37 -0.71
C ILE A 105 -6.38 -4.33 -1.19
N ILE A 106 -5.63 -3.28 -0.84
CA ILE A 106 -4.21 -3.14 -1.21
C ILE A 106 -3.36 -4.19 -0.49
N LEU A 107 -3.68 -4.57 0.75
CA LEU A 107 -2.92 -5.57 1.51
C LEU A 107 -3.11 -7.00 0.99
N ILE A 108 -4.23 -7.32 0.34
CA ILE A 108 -4.51 -8.64 -0.24
C ILE A 108 -3.35 -9.14 -1.13
N PRO A 109 -2.97 -8.45 -2.22
CA PRO A 109 -1.92 -8.93 -3.12
C PRO A 109 -0.55 -9.01 -2.43
N LEU A 110 -0.27 -8.10 -1.48
CA LEU A 110 0.96 -8.16 -0.68
C LEU A 110 1.01 -9.43 0.18
N TYR A 111 -0.11 -9.77 0.82
CA TYR A 111 -0.25 -11.01 1.61
C TYR A 111 -0.11 -12.25 0.73
N PHE A 112 -0.83 -12.30 -0.39
CA PHE A 112 -0.80 -13.46 -1.28
C PHE A 112 0.60 -13.69 -1.86
N TYR A 113 1.29 -12.62 -2.28
CA TYR A 113 2.67 -12.70 -2.76
C TYR A 113 3.63 -13.24 -1.68
N SER A 114 3.50 -12.72 -0.46
CA SER A 114 4.43 -13.01 0.64
C SER A 114 4.25 -14.41 1.24
N PHE A 115 3.01 -14.88 1.37
CA PHE A 115 2.71 -16.10 2.14
C PHE A 115 2.07 -17.22 1.35
N LYS A 116 1.34 -16.94 0.26
CA LYS A 116 0.56 -17.96 -0.46
C LYS A 116 1.13 -18.35 -1.82
N SER A 117 2.02 -17.55 -2.39
CA SER A 117 2.50 -17.74 -3.76
C SER A 117 3.79 -18.56 -3.87
N GLU A 118 3.82 -19.75 -3.26
CA GLU A 118 5.01 -20.63 -3.29
C GLU A 118 5.44 -21.01 -4.71
N HIS A 119 4.49 -21.12 -5.65
CA HIS A 119 4.77 -21.43 -7.05
C HIS A 119 5.51 -20.32 -7.80
N ILE A 120 5.47 -19.07 -7.29
CA ILE A 120 6.26 -17.95 -7.81
C ILE A 120 7.69 -18.08 -7.30
N TRP A 121 7.86 -18.34 -5.99
CA TRP A 121 9.17 -18.44 -5.35
C TRP A 121 9.95 -19.69 -5.75
N LYS A 122 9.26 -20.83 -5.92
CA LYS A 122 9.88 -22.09 -6.36
C LYS A 122 10.33 -22.10 -7.82
N ARG A 123 9.75 -21.24 -8.67
CA ARG A 123 10.15 -21.12 -10.09
C ARG A 123 11.41 -20.28 -10.29
N ALA A 124 11.82 -19.53 -9.27
CA ALA A 124 12.96 -18.63 -9.32
C ALA A 124 14.20 -19.18 -8.61
N ALA A 125 14.06 -20.30 -7.90
CA ALA A 125 15.15 -21.07 -7.29
C ALA A 125 15.58 -22.18 -8.25
#